data_AF-A0AAV7JJS9-F1
#
_entry.id   AF-A0AAV7JJS9-F1
#
_cell.length_a   1.000
_cell.length_b   1.000
_cell.length_c   1.000
_cell.angle_alpha   90.00
_cell.angle_beta   90.00
_cell.angle_gamma   90.00
#
_symmetry.space_group_name_H-M   'P 1'
#
loop_
_entity.id
_entity.type
_entity.pdbx_description
1 polymer ?
#
loop_
_entity_poly.entity_id
_entity_poly.type
_entity_poly.pdbx_seq_one_letter_code
_entity_poly.pdbx_strand_id
1 'polypeptide(L)'
;MALMSCYEEIYEALVTLANDDSQKPGTKVEAQDLTKSIQTLETSLLTLIWQTILEPFHKTTITLQGASTDLYSATALLKGLVVLIVSLRTQFDIFEQREKVTVHVPIITRVVE
;
A
#
# COMPACT_ATOMS: atom_id res chain seq x y z
N MET A 1 11.96 -3.27 4.85
CA MET A 1 12.73 -4.53 4.91
C MET A 1 12.11 -5.50 5.92
N ALA A 2 11.91 -5.10 7.19
CA ALA A 2 11.31 -6.00 8.20
C ALA A 2 9.92 -6.54 7.82
N LEU A 3 9.02 -5.71 7.27
CA LEU A 3 7.69 -6.17 6.84
C LEU A 3 7.78 -7.23 5.73
N MET A 4 8.67 -7.04 4.74
CA MET A 4 8.82 -7.95 3.61
C MET A 4 9.36 -9.32 4.04
N SER A 5 10.33 -9.35 4.95
CA SER A 5 10.89 -10.61 5.47
C SER A 5 9.89 -11.36 6.35
N CYS A 6 9.14 -10.64 7.19
CA CYS A 6 8.16 -11.24 8.09
C CYS A 6 6.86 -11.66 7.37
N TYR A 7 6.48 -10.94 6.31
CA TYR A 7 5.27 -11.22 5.53
C TYR A 7 5.28 -12.61 4.93
N GLU A 8 6.37 -12.97 4.23
CA GLU A 8 6.51 -14.28 3.59
C GLU A 8 6.43 -15.42 4.61
N GLU A 9 7.15 -15.27 5.73
CA GLU A 9 7.18 -16.26 6.80
C GLU A 9 5.79 -16.45 7.44
N ILE A 10 5.06 -15.36 7.68
CA ILE A 10 3.70 -15.42 8.24
C ILE A 10 2.72 -16.02 7.22
N TYR A 11 2.83 -15.62 5.96
CA TYR A 11 1.95 -16.11 4.89
C TYR A 11 2.10 -17.63 4.72
N GLU A 12 3.34 -18.12 4.61
CA GLU A 12 3.64 -19.55 4.48
C GLU A 12 3.19 -20.35 5.70
N ALA A 13 3.37 -19.81 6.91
CA ALA A 13 2.89 -20.45 8.13
C ALA A 13 1.36 -20.59 8.16
N LEU A 14 0.63 -19.54 7.75
CA LEU A 14 -0.83 -19.55 7.70
C LEU A 14 -1.35 -20.50 6.61
N VAL A 15 -0.73 -20.51 5.44
CA VAL A 15 -1.07 -21.45 4.35
C VAL A 15 -0.81 -22.90 4.77
N THR A 16 0.30 -23.15 5.47
CA THR A 16 0.60 -24.48 6.02
C THR A 16 -0.46 -24.93 7.03
N LEU A 17 -0.84 -24.05 7.97
CA LEU A 17 -1.89 -24.33 8.96
C LEU A 17 -3.26 -24.55 8.33
N ALA A 18 -3.60 -23.80 7.28
CA ALA A 18 -4.85 -23.92 6.55
C ALA A 18 -4.98 -25.27 5.81
N ASN A 19 -3.86 -25.82 5.35
CA ASN A 19 -3.81 -27.05 4.54
C ASN A 19 -3.45 -28.31 5.34
N ASP A 20 -3.09 -28.18 6.62
CA ASP A 20 -2.78 -29.32 7.49
C ASP A 20 -4.07 -30.05 7.92
N ASP A 21 -4.22 -31.29 7.46
CA ASP A 21 -5.37 -32.15 7.77
C ASP A 21 -5.40 -32.67 9.21
N SER A 22 -4.30 -32.52 9.95
CA SER A 22 -4.24 -32.81 11.38
C SER A 22 -4.82 -31.68 12.25
N GLN A 23 -5.02 -30.48 11.68
CA GLN A 23 -5.58 -29.34 12.39
C GLN A 23 -7.10 -29.41 12.55
N LYS A 24 -7.60 -28.76 13.60
CA LYS A 24 -9.04 -28.63 13.82
C LYS A 24 -9.67 -27.82 12.68
N PRO A 25 -10.90 -28.15 12.25
CA PRO A 25 -11.59 -27.40 11.20
C PRO A 25 -11.67 -25.88 11.47
N GLY A 26 -11.88 -25.48 12.73
CA GLY A 26 -11.89 -24.06 13.12
C GLY A 26 -10.54 -23.38 12.92
N THR A 27 -9.44 -24.05 13.24
CA THR A 27 -8.07 -23.55 13.04
C THR A 27 -7.75 -23.39 11.55
N LYS A 28 -8.20 -24.34 10.71
CA LYS A 28 -8.02 -24.23 9.25
C LYS A 28 -8.76 -23.02 8.69
N VAL A 29 -10.02 -22.82 9.10
CA VAL A 29 -10.83 -21.67 8.67
C VAL A 29 -10.22 -20.35 9.13
N GLU A 30 -9.78 -20.27 10.39
CA GLU A 30 -9.14 -19.07 10.94
C GLU A 30 -7.83 -18.74 10.21
N ALA A 31 -7.00 -19.75 9.91
CA ALA A 31 -5.79 -19.57 9.12
C ALA A 31 -6.08 -19.07 7.69
N GLN A 32 -7.14 -19.57 7.05
CA GLN A 32 -7.58 -19.09 5.73
C GLN A 32 -8.04 -17.62 5.79
N ASP A 33 -8.80 -17.24 6.81
CA ASP A 33 -9.31 -15.88 6.93
C ASP A 33 -8.22 -14.87 7.30
N LEU A 34 -7.24 -15.27 8.13
CA LEU A 34 -6.04 -14.49 8.39
C LEU A 34 -5.19 -14.31 7.13
N THR A 35 -5.04 -15.37 6.32
CA THR A 35 -4.33 -15.30 5.03
C THR A 35 -4.94 -14.23 4.11
N LYS A 36 -6.27 -14.26 3.94
CA LYS A 36 -6.99 -13.26 3.15
C LYS A 36 -6.82 -11.84 3.72
N SER A 37 -6.85 -11.72 5.04
CA SER A 37 -6.72 -10.43 5.72
C SER A 37 -5.35 -9.80 5.47
N ILE A 38 -4.28 -10.59 5.57
CA ILE A 38 -2.91 -10.14 5.31
C ILE A 38 -2.70 -9.78 3.84
N GLN A 39 -3.25 -10.57 2.90
CA GLN A 39 -3.20 -10.21 1.46
C GLN A 39 -3.96 -8.93 1.15
N THR A 40 -5.11 -8.73 1.80
CA THR A 40 -5.91 -7.51 1.64
C THR A 40 -5.14 -6.29 2.14
N LEU A 41 -4.52 -6.42 3.32
CA LEU A 41 -3.67 -5.39 3.93
C LEU A 41 -2.50 -5.03 3.01
N GLU A 42 -1.77 -6.03 2.50
CA GLU A 42 -0.67 -5.80 1.57
C GLU A 42 -1.14 -5.05 0.32
N THR A 43 -2.26 -5.48 -0.26
CA THR A 43 -2.82 -4.87 -1.47
C THR A 43 -3.27 -3.43 -1.22
N SER A 44 -3.94 -3.14 -0.10
CA SER A 44 -4.35 -1.78 0.26
C SER A 44 -3.15 -0.86 0.50
N LEU A 45 -2.16 -1.34 1.23
CA LEU A 45 -0.94 -0.59 1.53
C LEU A 45 -0.17 -0.27 0.24
N LEU A 46 0.05 -1.26 -0.62
CA LEU A 46 0.72 -1.06 -1.91
C LEU A 46 -0.05 -0.09 -2.80
N THR A 47 -1.38 -0.20 -2.85
CA THR A 47 -2.24 0.71 -3.62
C THR A 47 -2.08 2.15 -3.14
N LEU A 48 -2.09 2.37 -1.82
CA LEU A 48 -1.93 3.70 -1.23
C LEU A 48 -0.54 4.30 -1.51
N ILE A 49 0.52 3.49 -1.39
CA ILE A 49 1.89 3.89 -1.71
C ILE A 49 1.99 4.29 -3.19
N TRP A 50 1.50 3.44 -4.09
CA TRP A 50 1.56 3.70 -5.52
C TRP A 50 0.73 4.91 -5.93
N GLN A 51 -0.46 5.10 -5.36
CA GLN A 51 -1.25 6.31 -5.59
C GLN A 51 -0.46 7.56 -5.19
N THR A 52 0.19 7.53 -4.02
CA THR A 52 0.97 8.66 -3.50
C THR A 52 2.19 8.99 -4.36
N ILE A 53 2.78 7.99 -5.02
CA ILE A 53 3.90 8.18 -5.96
C ILE A 53 3.39 8.64 -7.32
N LEU A 54 2.38 7.98 -7.88
CA LEU A 54 1.97 8.19 -9.27
C LEU A 54 1.29 9.55 -9.47
N GLU A 55 0.52 10.04 -8.50
CA GLU A 55 -0.22 11.29 -8.65
C GLU A 55 0.71 12.51 -8.83
N PRO A 56 1.74 12.75 -7.98
CA PRO A 56 2.69 13.85 -8.19
C PRO A 56 3.53 13.69 -9.47
N PHE A 57 3.90 12.46 -9.83
CA PHE A 57 4.64 12.17 -11.06
C PHE A 57 3.80 12.50 -12.31
N HIS A 58 2.53 12.12 -12.31
CA HIS A 58 1.62 12.43 -13.41
C HIS A 58 1.42 13.94 -13.56
N LYS A 59 1.15 14.65 -12.45
CA LYS A 59 1.03 16.12 -12.45
C LYS A 59 2.28 16.79 -12.99
N THR A 60 3.45 16.39 -12.51
CA THR A 60 4.75 16.92 -12.98
C THR A 60 4.96 16.66 -14.46
N THR A 61 4.63 15.46 -14.94
CA THR A 61 4.76 15.10 -16.35
C THR A 61 3.90 15.99 -17.25
N ILE A 62 2.63 16.20 -16.88
CA ILE A 62 1.73 17.11 -17.61
C ILE A 62 2.31 18.52 -17.63
N THR A 63 2.79 19.02 -16.50
CA THR A 63 3.36 20.38 -16.42
C THR A 63 4.62 20.52 -17.27
N LEU A 64 5.53 19.54 -17.24
CA LEU A 64 6.77 19.58 -18.03
C LEU A 64 6.52 19.53 -19.54
N GLN A 65 5.45 18.86 -19.97
CA GLN A 65 5.07 18.78 -21.38
C GLN A 65 4.35 20.05 -21.88
N GLY A 66 4.02 20.98 -20.98
CA GLY A 66 3.42 22.26 -21.34
C GLY A 66 4.41 23.20 -22.03
N ALA A 67 3.97 23.87 -23.10
CA ALA A 67 4.80 24.78 -23.90
C ALA A 67 5.31 26.04 -23.14
N SER A 68 4.75 26.32 -21.95
CA SER A 68 5.08 27.49 -21.13
C SER A 68 6.04 27.21 -19.98
N THR A 69 6.54 25.98 -19.83
CA THR A 69 7.36 25.62 -18.66
C THR A 69 8.81 26.02 -18.89
N ASP A 70 9.29 26.98 -18.10
CA ASP A 70 10.69 27.40 -18.13
C ASP A 70 11.60 26.40 -17.39
N LEU A 71 12.91 26.46 -17.70
CA LEU A 71 13.90 25.52 -17.17
C LEU A 71 14.01 25.56 -15.64
N TYR A 72 13.82 26.73 -15.01
CA TYR A 72 13.91 26.88 -13.57
C TYR A 72 12.72 26.17 -12.90
N SER A 73 11.50 26.40 -13.40
CA SER A 73 10.29 25.71 -12.94
C SER A 73 10.36 24.20 -13.16
N ALA A 74 10.85 23.74 -14.32
CA ALA A 74 11.05 22.32 -14.62
C ALA A 74 12.02 21.65 -13.62
N THR A 75 13.13 22.32 -13.33
CA THR A 75 14.13 21.83 -12.38
C THR A 75 13.57 21.76 -10.96
N ALA A 76 12.74 22.74 -10.56
CA ALA A 76 12.09 22.74 -9.25
C ALA A 76 11.11 21.57 -9.09
N LEU A 77 10.30 21.28 -10.11
CA LEU A 77 9.35 20.15 -10.08
C LEU A 77 10.07 18.80 -9.94
N LEU A 78 11.11 18.58 -10.73
CA LEU A 78 11.90 17.34 -10.66
C LEU A 78 12.58 17.17 -9.30
N LYS A 79 13.13 18.26 -8.73
CA LYS A 79 13.67 18.24 -7.35
C LYS A 79 12.59 17.91 -6.32
N GLY A 80 11.38 18.44 -6.50
CA GLY A 80 10.22 18.12 -5.66
C GLY A 80 9.89 16.62 -5.66
N LEU A 81 9.95 15.96 -6.81
CA LEU A 81 9.77 14.51 -6.90
C LEU A 81 10.86 13.72 -6.16
N VAL A 82 12.11 14.16 -6.25
CA VAL A 82 13.21 13.53 -5.48
C VAL A 82 12.97 13.67 -3.98
N VAL A 83 12.60 14.87 -3.52
CA VAL A 83 12.28 15.11 -2.10
C VAL A 83 11.10 14.24 -1.65
N LEU A 84 10.05 14.12 -2.47
CA LEU A 84 8.91 13.24 -2.20
C LEU A 84 9.38 11.78 -1.98
N ILE A 85 10.15 11.20 -2.91
CA ILE A 85 10.60 9.81 -2.81
C ILE A 85 11.48 9.59 -1.57
N VAL A 86 12.39 10.52 -1.29
CA VAL A 86 13.24 10.45 -0.08
C VAL A 86 12.38 10.51 1.18
N SER A 87 11.42 11.42 1.22
CA SER A 87 10.51 11.62 2.34
C SER A 87 9.56 10.45 2.56
N LEU A 88 9.12 9.77 1.49
CA LEU A 88 8.29 8.57 1.55
C LEU A 88 9.01 7.40 2.24
N ARG A 89 10.32 7.25 1.99
CA ARG A 89 11.12 6.20 2.64
C ARG A 89 11.20 6.36 4.17
N THR A 90 11.06 7.58 4.67
CA THR A 90 11.10 7.90 6.11
C THR A 90 9.72 7.96 6.78
N GLN A 91 8.63 7.85 6.02
CA GLN A 91 7.26 8.09 6.51
C GLN A 91 6.37 6.84 6.47
N PHE A 92 6.95 5.64 6.61
CA PHE A 92 6.17 4.39 6.60
C PHE A 92 5.04 4.40 7.65
N ASP A 93 5.29 4.97 8.82
CA ASP A 93 4.31 5.10 9.92
C ASP A 93 3.03 5.87 9.51
N ILE A 94 3.13 6.78 8.53
CA ILE A 94 1.98 7.54 8.02
C ILE A 94 1.07 6.64 7.18
N PHE A 95 1.66 5.71 6.43
CA PHE A 95 0.89 4.74 5.63
C PHE A 95 0.15 3.75 6.53
N GLU A 96 0.78 3.26 7.60
CA GLU A 96 0.11 2.41 8.59
C GLU A 96 -1.06 3.13 9.29
N GLN A 97 -0.90 4.42 9.62
CA GLN A 97 -1.98 5.20 10.23
C GLN A 97 -3.15 5.45 9.27
N ARG A 98 -2.85 5.74 7.99
CA ARG A 98 -3.89 5.98 6.97
C ARG A 98 -4.67 4.72 6.63
N GLU A 99 -3.98 3.58 6.56
CA GLU A 99 -4.65 2.29 6.37
C GLU A 99 -5.62 1.98 7.50
N LYS A 100 -5.22 2.17 8.77
CA LYS A 100 -6.12 1.97 9.93
C LYS A 100 -7.38 2.82 9.84
N VAL A 101 -7.27 4.04 9.33
CA VAL A 101 -8.43 4.93 9.10
C VAL A 101 -9.31 4.42 7.97
N THR A 102 -8.74 3.91 6.88
CA THR A 102 -9.50 3.36 5.74
C THR A 102 -10.20 2.04 6.08
N VAL A 103 -9.61 1.17 6.91
CA VAL A 103 -10.25 -0.07 7.39
C VAL A 103 -11.39 0.23 8.38
N HIS A 104 -11.34 1.37 9.10
CA HIS A 104 -12.38 1.78 10.04
C HIS A 104 -13.52 2.61 9.39
N VAL A 105 -13.32 3.12 8.17
CA VAL A 105 -14.43 3.60 7.34
C VAL A 105 -15.05 2.37 6.68
N PRO A 106 -16.24 1.92 7.09
CA PRO A 106 -16.79 0.68 6.59
C PRO A 106 -16.97 0.78 5.07
N ILE A 107 -16.54 -0.26 4.36
CA ILE A 107 -16.86 -0.53 2.95
C ILE A 107 -18.39 -0.56 2.69
N ILE A 108 -19.22 -0.44 3.73
CA ILE A 108 -20.68 -0.52 3.72
C ILE A 108 -21.36 0.74 3.12
N THR A 109 -20.68 1.89 2.97
CA THR A 109 -21.37 3.13 2.48
C THR A 109 -21.27 3.39 0.97
N ARG A 110 -20.77 2.46 0.14
CA ARG A 110 -20.69 2.68 -1.33
C ARG A 110 -21.43 1.66 -2.21
N VAL A 111 -22.36 0.90 -1.64
CA VAL A 111 -23.29 0.03 -2.42
C VAL A 111 -24.77 0.36 -2.13
N VAL A 112 -25.05 1.60 -1.74
CA VAL A 112 -26.42 2.13 -1.71
C VAL A 112 -26.40 3.56 -2.23
N GLU A 113 -26.28 3.69 -3.56
CA GLU A 113 -26.75 4.82 -4.36
C GLU A 113 -26.86 4.37 -5.83
#